data_AF-A0A6N2EF38-F1
#
_entry.id   AF-A0A6N2EF38-F1
#
_cell.length_a   1.000
_cell.length_b   1.000
_cell.length_c   1.000
_cell.angle_alpha   90.00
_cell.angle_beta   90.00
_cell.angle_gamma   90.00
#
_symmetry.space_group_name_H-M   'P 1'
#
loop_
_entity.id
_entity.type
_entity.pdbx_description
1 polymer ?
#
loop_
_entity_poly.entity_id
_entity_poly.type
_entity_poly.pdbx_seq_one_letter_code
_entity_poly.pdbx_strand_id
1 'polypeptide(L)'
;MLFQNPTAQPVKVTATALGEGGQRYELTLTLQPYARGGIDIRNASNFTNLNTGQFNQQLPDGNYGFLIEAEGLVVAALSHYDANNRATSGVAGTPGRGSTTGVIPEGQIGLEGDSEKLGLTNPNSTPATVLLKFQFQSGTSYRTTVNVPAFGRQTLDVGSLPNFPADEPYGISFQSPTPVAISLLTQARGDEFAAAYGAAAHTFWGFGEGFRPGKQQQNNNPVFEFLRLFNPTDETATVEIALVYTDGTSDVVRRSLEGNRVREFNIIDELILPERGDGRLFFSITVKSSVPIVAYMSHFDSFFPGGFGTLGTPLGLPIPIPASE
;
A
#
# COMPACT_ATOMS: atom_id res chain seq x y z
N MET A 1 -12.32 6.65 -8.29
CA MET A 1 -12.51 6.41 -6.84
C MET A 1 -13.79 5.63 -6.62
N LEU A 2 -13.76 4.67 -5.70
CA LEU A 2 -14.89 3.83 -5.33
C LEU A 2 -15.24 4.06 -3.85
N PHE A 3 -16.53 4.06 -3.53
CA PHE A 3 -17.06 4.14 -2.19
C PHE A 3 -18.05 3.01 -1.91
N GLN A 4 -18.08 2.53 -0.67
CA GLN A 4 -19.12 1.65 -0.14
C GLN A 4 -19.74 2.29 1.09
N ASN A 5 -21.05 2.46 1.10
CA ASN A 5 -21.81 2.75 2.32
C ASN A 5 -22.20 1.42 2.99
N PRO A 6 -21.65 1.05 4.15
CA PRO A 6 -22.00 -0.18 4.85
C PRO A 6 -23.23 -0.02 5.76
N THR A 7 -23.89 1.14 5.77
CA THR A 7 -24.94 1.48 6.75
C THR A 7 -26.34 1.44 6.14
N ALA A 8 -27.35 1.42 7.01
CA ALA A 8 -28.76 1.46 6.65
C ALA A 8 -29.27 2.87 6.29
N GLN A 9 -28.44 3.91 6.41
CA GLN A 9 -28.83 5.30 6.16
C GLN A 9 -28.09 5.84 4.93
N PRO A 10 -28.68 6.78 4.17
CA PRO A 10 -27.93 7.51 3.15
C PRO A 10 -26.75 8.26 3.80
N VAL A 11 -25.60 8.28 3.11
CA VAL A 11 -24.39 8.97 3.58
C VAL A 11 -23.95 9.99 2.55
N LYS A 12 -23.85 11.26 2.95
CA LYS A 12 -23.23 12.30 2.14
C LYS A 12 -21.72 12.14 2.21
N VAL A 13 -21.06 12.13 1.05
CA VAL A 13 -19.61 12.00 0.89
C VAL A 13 -19.09 13.19 0.11
N THR A 14 -18.12 13.87 0.70
CA THR A 14 -17.38 14.99 0.11
C THR A 14 -15.97 14.52 -0.23
N ALA A 15 -15.60 14.58 -1.50
CA ALA A 15 -14.25 14.30 -1.97
C ALA A 15 -13.54 15.61 -2.33
N THR A 16 -12.41 15.85 -1.69
CA THR A 16 -11.58 17.03 -1.91
C THR A 16 -10.26 16.61 -2.56
N ALA A 17 -10.06 16.99 -3.82
CA ALA A 17 -8.81 16.82 -4.54
C ALA A 17 -7.81 17.89 -4.08
N LEU A 18 -6.61 17.47 -3.66
CA LEU A 18 -5.53 18.30 -3.15
C LEU A 18 -4.36 18.27 -4.15
N GLY A 19 -4.15 19.39 -4.85
CA GLY A 19 -3.10 19.53 -5.86
C GLY A 19 -1.72 19.80 -5.27
N GLU A 20 -0.67 19.63 -6.07
CA GLU A 20 0.72 19.91 -5.67
C GLU A 20 0.97 21.39 -5.35
N GLY A 21 0.23 22.31 -5.98
CA GLY A 21 0.31 23.76 -5.73
C GLY A 21 -0.66 24.27 -4.66
N GLY A 22 -1.28 23.38 -3.87
CA GLY A 22 -2.26 23.75 -2.84
C GLY A 22 -3.64 24.13 -3.41
N GLN A 23 -3.89 23.87 -4.70
CA GLN A 23 -5.23 23.98 -5.28
C GLN A 23 -6.13 22.90 -4.68
N ARG A 24 -7.37 23.27 -4.38
CA ARG A 24 -8.35 22.35 -3.80
C ARG A 24 -9.63 22.37 -4.61
N TYR A 25 -10.13 21.18 -4.94
CA TYR A 25 -11.37 21.02 -5.68
C TYR A 25 -12.28 20.06 -4.95
N GLU A 26 -13.53 20.45 -4.74
CA GLU A 26 -14.49 19.65 -3.97
C GLU A 26 -15.63 19.15 -4.86
N LEU A 27 -16.02 17.89 -4.64
CA LEU A 27 -17.23 17.28 -5.19
C LEU A 27 -17.96 16.54 -4.07
N THR A 28 -19.28 16.74 -3.98
CA THR A 28 -20.14 16.04 -3.02
C THR A 28 -21.12 15.13 -3.74
N LEU A 29 -21.32 13.92 -3.21
CA LEU A 29 -22.36 12.98 -3.63
C LEU A 29 -23.08 12.36 -2.42
N THR A 30 -24.24 11.73 -2.65
CA THR A 30 -24.94 10.96 -1.61
C THR A 30 -24.96 9.48 -1.99
N LEU A 31 -24.42 8.63 -1.12
CA LEU A 31 -24.48 7.18 -1.25
C LEU A 31 -25.75 6.66 -0.60
N GLN A 32 -26.51 5.86 -1.33
CA GLN A 32 -27.70 5.20 -0.78
C GLN A 32 -27.32 4.11 0.25
N PRO A 33 -28.25 3.69 1.14
CA PRO A 33 -28.01 2.61 2.09
C PRO A 33 -27.45 1.35 1.41
N TYR A 34 -26.43 0.75 2.02
CA TYR A 34 -25.77 -0.48 1.52
C TYR A 34 -25.24 -0.41 0.07
N ALA A 35 -25.17 0.78 -0.53
CA ALA A 35 -24.84 0.93 -1.93
C ALA A 35 -23.34 1.17 -2.16
N ARG A 36 -22.87 0.72 -3.33
CA ARG A 36 -21.62 1.18 -3.93
C ARG A 36 -21.87 2.43 -4.75
N GLY A 37 -20.90 3.32 -4.75
CA GLY A 37 -20.87 4.49 -5.62
C GLY A 37 -19.43 4.84 -5.95
N GLY A 38 -19.22 5.93 -6.68
CA GLY A 38 -17.88 6.33 -7.04
C GLY A 38 -17.84 7.65 -7.78
N ILE A 39 -16.62 8.13 -7.95
CA ILE A 39 -16.29 9.28 -8.78
C ILE A 39 -15.32 8.76 -9.84
N ASP A 40 -15.77 8.77 -11.10
CA ASP A 40 -14.88 8.69 -12.24
C ASP A 40 -14.27 10.07 -12.44
N ILE A 41 -13.02 10.26 -12.03
CA ILE A 41 -12.36 11.57 -11.99
C ILE A 41 -12.32 12.22 -13.39
N ARG A 42 -12.24 11.42 -14.46
CA ARG A 42 -12.18 11.91 -15.83
C ARG A 42 -13.51 12.52 -16.30
N ASN A 43 -14.62 11.94 -15.85
CA ASN A 43 -15.97 12.29 -16.30
C ASN A 43 -16.77 13.05 -15.25
N ALA A 44 -16.26 13.15 -14.02
CA ALA A 44 -16.92 13.83 -12.94
C ALA A 44 -17.00 15.32 -13.21
N SER A 45 -18.24 15.81 -13.24
CA SER A 45 -18.54 17.22 -13.30
C SER A 45 -18.90 17.78 -11.92
N ASN A 46 -18.90 19.11 -11.82
CA ASN A 46 -19.26 19.86 -10.61
C ASN A 46 -18.17 19.93 -9.53
N PHE A 47 -16.90 19.96 -9.93
CA PHE A 47 -15.84 20.30 -8.99
C PHE A 47 -15.85 21.81 -8.70
N THR A 48 -15.93 22.19 -7.42
CA THR A 48 -15.80 23.58 -7.00
C THR A 48 -14.37 23.86 -6.57
N ASN A 49 -13.69 24.81 -7.21
CA ASN A 49 -12.37 25.27 -6.77
C ASN A 49 -12.54 26.05 -5.45
N LEU A 50 -12.05 25.49 -4.35
CA LEU A 50 -12.22 26.09 -3.02
C LEU A 50 -11.29 27.29 -2.78
N ASN A 51 -10.31 27.55 -3.66
CA ASN A 51 -9.45 28.73 -3.57
C ASN A 51 -10.11 29.95 -4.22
N THR A 52 -10.88 29.77 -5.30
CA THR A 52 -11.49 30.86 -6.08
C THR A 52 -13.02 30.93 -5.98
N GLY A 53 -13.66 29.87 -5.47
CA GLY A 53 -15.12 29.68 -5.52
C GLY A 53 -15.65 29.37 -6.92
N GLN A 54 -14.77 29.21 -7.92
CA GLN A 54 -15.19 28.94 -9.29
C GLN A 54 -15.63 27.49 -9.44
N PHE A 55 -16.79 27.33 -10.08
CA PHE A 55 -17.27 26.04 -10.53
C PHE A 55 -16.48 25.60 -11.77
N ASN A 56 -15.95 24.38 -11.74
CA ASN A 56 -15.31 23.74 -12.88
C ASN A 56 -16.17 22.57 -13.35
N GLN A 57 -16.37 22.49 -14.66
CA GLN A 57 -17.06 21.36 -15.27
C GLN A 57 -16.27 20.05 -15.13
N GLN A 58 -14.94 20.10 -14.94
CA GLN A 58 -14.07 18.95 -14.77
C GLN A 58 -12.91 19.31 -13.83
N LEU A 59 -12.29 18.31 -13.21
CA LEU A 59 -11.04 18.50 -12.48
C LEU A 59 -9.92 18.83 -13.49
N PRO A 60 -9.17 19.94 -13.34
CA PRO A 60 -8.08 20.26 -14.25
C PRO A 60 -6.96 19.22 -14.23
N ASP A 61 -6.24 19.06 -15.35
CA ASP A 61 -5.10 18.15 -15.42
C ASP A 61 -4.07 18.43 -14.32
N GLY A 62 -3.61 17.38 -13.65
CA GLY A 62 -2.63 17.47 -12.58
C GLY A 62 -2.57 16.24 -11.69
N ASN A 63 -1.63 16.24 -10.75
CA ASN A 63 -1.52 15.22 -9.72
C ASN A 63 -2.34 15.62 -8.49
N TYR A 64 -3.14 14.70 -7.96
CA TYR A 64 -4.01 14.96 -6.82
C TYR A 64 -3.92 13.85 -5.76
N GLY A 65 -3.93 14.27 -4.50
CA GLY A 65 -4.30 13.44 -3.36
C GLY A 65 -5.77 13.69 -3.08
N PHE A 66 -6.45 12.77 -2.41
CA PHE A 66 -7.87 12.93 -2.10
C PHE A 66 -8.09 12.82 -0.59
N LEU A 67 -8.76 13.84 -0.04
CA LEU A 67 -9.37 13.80 1.29
C LEU A 67 -10.85 13.44 1.11
N ILE A 68 -11.29 12.38 1.80
CA ILE A 68 -12.69 11.95 1.77
C ILE A 68 -13.30 12.22 3.15
N GLU A 69 -14.34 13.04 3.18
CA GLU A 69 -15.12 13.35 4.38
C GLU A 69 -16.54 12.83 4.18
N ALA A 70 -17.13 12.22 5.21
CA ALA A 70 -18.46 11.65 5.13
C ALA A 70 -19.24 11.89 6.42
N GLU A 71 -20.55 12.08 6.32
CA GLU A 71 -21.46 12.26 7.46
C GLU A 71 -21.73 10.94 8.22
N GLY A 72 -21.19 9.82 7.73
CA GLY A 72 -21.30 8.49 8.31
C GLY A 72 -20.13 7.59 7.89
N LEU A 73 -20.19 6.32 8.27
CA LEU A 73 -19.16 5.34 7.90
C LEU A 73 -19.15 5.12 6.39
N VAL A 74 -17.97 5.12 5.79
CA VAL A 74 -17.75 4.79 4.38
C VAL A 74 -16.44 4.02 4.26
N VAL A 75 -16.37 3.08 3.32
CA VAL A 75 -15.10 2.54 2.84
C VAL A 75 -14.78 3.25 1.52
N ALA A 76 -13.58 3.81 1.42
CA ALA A 76 -13.10 4.49 0.22
C ALA A 76 -11.88 3.76 -0.34
N ALA A 77 -11.82 3.65 -1.67
CA ALA A 77 -10.66 3.14 -2.38
C ALA A 77 -10.38 4.01 -3.60
N LEU A 78 -9.09 4.19 -3.90
CA LEU A 78 -8.62 4.78 -5.14
C LEU A 78 -8.25 3.64 -6.09
N SER A 79 -8.66 3.78 -7.34
CA SER A 79 -8.23 2.95 -8.45
C SER A 79 -7.69 3.88 -9.54
N HIS A 80 -6.57 3.51 -10.14
CA HIS A 80 -5.90 4.26 -11.18
C HIS A 80 -5.64 3.35 -12.38
N TYR A 81 -5.76 3.91 -13.58
CA TYR A 81 -5.37 3.24 -14.81
C TYR A 81 -4.43 4.16 -15.57
N ASP A 82 -3.18 3.74 -15.72
CA ASP A 82 -2.21 4.39 -16.58
C ASP A 82 -2.42 3.89 -18.01
N ALA A 83 -3.05 4.72 -18.84
CA ALA A 83 -3.31 4.36 -20.24
C ALA A 83 -2.03 4.25 -21.10
N ASN A 84 -0.94 4.90 -20.70
CA ASN A 84 0.33 4.85 -21.44
C ASN A 84 1.05 3.53 -21.18
N ASN A 85 1.13 3.14 -19.90
CA ASN A 85 1.78 1.90 -19.48
C ASN A 85 0.83 0.69 -19.51
N ARG A 86 -0.47 0.91 -19.69
CA ARG A 86 -1.54 -0.10 -19.63
C ARG A 86 -1.57 -0.85 -18.30
N ALA A 87 -1.28 -0.13 -17.22
CA ALA A 87 -1.14 -0.67 -15.88
C ALA A 87 -2.27 -0.17 -14.96
N THR A 88 -2.68 -0.98 -14.00
CA THR A 88 -3.78 -0.64 -13.07
C THR A 88 -3.39 -0.80 -11.63
N SER A 89 -3.50 0.26 -10.83
CA SER A 89 -3.27 0.18 -9.39
C SER A 89 -4.53 0.47 -8.58
N GLY A 90 -4.57 -0.04 -7.36
CA GLY A 90 -5.67 0.17 -6.43
C GLY A 90 -5.20 0.18 -4.99
N VAL A 91 -5.74 1.09 -4.17
CA VAL A 91 -5.40 1.21 -2.76
C VAL A 91 -6.60 1.65 -1.94
N ALA A 92 -6.77 1.06 -0.75
CA ALA A 92 -7.75 1.52 0.21
C ALA A 92 -7.33 2.85 0.83
N GLY A 93 -8.28 3.76 1.07
CA GLY A 93 -8.01 5.01 1.75
C GLY A 93 -7.61 4.77 3.20
N THR A 94 -6.72 5.60 3.72
CA THR A 94 -6.37 5.57 5.15
C THR A 94 -7.44 6.28 5.98
N PRO A 95 -7.99 5.66 7.04
CA PRO A 95 -8.95 6.33 7.91
C PRO A 95 -8.39 7.59 8.59
N GLY A 96 -9.28 8.52 8.91
CA GLY A 96 -8.91 9.78 9.54
C GLY A 96 -8.20 10.72 8.58
N ARG A 97 -7.21 11.47 9.10
CA ARG A 97 -6.41 12.45 8.34
C ARG A 97 -4.99 11.94 8.01
N GLY A 98 -4.79 10.62 8.08
CA GLY A 98 -3.48 10.00 8.00
C GLY A 98 -2.84 9.76 9.37
N SER A 99 -1.52 9.65 9.43
CA SER A 99 -0.75 9.37 10.65
C SER A 99 0.51 10.21 10.72
N THR A 100 1.06 10.39 11.92
CA THR A 100 2.37 11.02 12.13
C THR A 100 3.52 10.04 11.95
N THR A 101 3.25 8.74 12.04
CA THR A 101 4.22 7.66 11.78
C THR A 101 3.55 6.51 11.03
N GLY A 102 4.35 5.72 10.34
CA GLY A 102 3.87 4.52 9.68
C GLY A 102 4.96 3.85 8.87
N VAL A 103 4.65 2.68 8.33
CA VAL A 103 5.57 1.93 7.47
C VAL A 103 4.87 1.30 6.29
N ILE A 104 5.56 1.28 5.15
CA ILE A 104 5.24 0.50 3.96
C ILE A 104 6.31 -0.59 3.88
N PRO A 105 6.00 -1.88 4.10
CA PRO A 105 6.98 -2.97 3.95
C PRO A 105 7.37 -3.25 2.50
N GLU A 106 6.72 -2.55 1.56
CA GLU A 106 6.98 -2.63 0.13
C GLU A 106 8.03 -1.62 -0.32
N GLY A 107 8.89 -2.06 -1.23
CA GLY A 107 9.92 -1.23 -1.85
C GLY A 107 10.99 -2.08 -2.52
N GLN A 108 11.16 -1.95 -3.82
CA GLN A 108 12.23 -2.60 -4.57
C GLN A 108 12.42 -1.93 -5.94
N ILE A 109 13.61 -1.42 -6.25
CA ILE A 109 13.96 -0.88 -7.56
C ILE A 109 15.15 -1.65 -8.12
N GLY A 110 15.12 -1.99 -9.41
CA GLY A 110 16.25 -2.59 -10.15
C GLY A 110 16.25 -4.13 -10.22
N LEU A 111 15.54 -4.80 -9.32
CA LEU A 111 15.22 -6.23 -9.43
C LEU A 111 13.92 -6.41 -10.20
N GLU A 112 12.80 -6.45 -9.47
CA GLU A 112 11.47 -6.68 -10.05
C GLU A 112 10.72 -5.38 -10.33
N GLY A 113 10.99 -4.33 -9.55
CA GLY A 113 10.40 -3.00 -9.73
C GLY A 113 11.21 -2.15 -10.71
N ASP A 114 10.52 -1.65 -11.73
CA ASP A 114 11.04 -0.74 -12.76
C ASP A 114 11.09 0.71 -12.25
N SER A 115 10.06 1.13 -11.52
CA SER A 115 9.99 2.46 -10.93
C SER A 115 9.09 2.51 -9.70
N GLU A 116 9.38 3.45 -8.81
CA GLU A 116 8.59 3.66 -7.60
C GLU A 116 8.33 5.14 -7.33
N LYS A 117 7.06 5.45 -7.03
CA LYS A 117 6.60 6.81 -6.72
C LYS A 117 5.84 6.81 -5.41
N LEU A 118 6.36 7.56 -4.43
CA LEU A 118 5.69 7.82 -3.17
C LEU A 118 4.78 9.05 -3.31
N GLY A 119 3.47 8.85 -3.17
CA GLY A 119 2.50 9.93 -3.04
C GLY A 119 2.31 10.29 -1.57
N LEU A 120 2.57 11.55 -1.21
CA LEU A 120 2.35 12.08 0.14
C LEU A 120 1.24 13.13 0.10
N THR A 121 0.22 12.98 0.94
CA THR A 121 -0.91 13.92 1.03
C THR A 121 -1.00 14.50 2.43
N ASN A 122 -1.05 15.83 2.53
CA ASN A 122 -1.23 16.56 3.77
C ASN A 122 -2.62 17.24 3.78
N PRO A 123 -3.61 16.66 4.47
CA PRO A 123 -4.96 17.22 4.54
C PRO A 123 -5.09 18.38 5.55
N ASN A 124 -4.00 18.84 6.16
CA ASN A 124 -4.02 19.84 7.22
C ASN A 124 -3.69 21.24 6.70
N SER A 125 -4.07 22.26 7.48
CA SER A 125 -3.83 23.67 7.16
C SER A 125 -2.39 24.14 7.38
N THR A 126 -1.52 23.30 7.95
CA THR A 126 -0.10 23.59 8.16
C THR A 126 0.75 22.70 7.25
N PRO A 127 1.80 23.24 6.58
CA PRO A 127 2.74 22.41 5.84
C PRO A 127 3.41 21.36 6.74
N ALA A 128 3.83 20.24 6.16
CA ALA A 128 4.50 19.16 6.86
C ALA A 128 5.86 18.87 6.21
N THR A 129 6.91 18.73 7.03
CA THR A 129 8.19 18.16 6.58
C THR A 129 8.23 16.72 7.04
N VAL A 130 8.09 15.80 6.09
CA VAL A 130 8.04 14.35 6.35
C VAL A 130 9.44 13.78 6.22
N LEU A 131 9.96 13.17 7.28
CA LEU A 131 11.17 12.37 7.24
C LEU A 131 10.81 10.97 6.72
N LEU A 132 11.49 10.55 5.66
CA LEU A 132 11.40 9.20 5.11
C LEU A 132 12.71 8.46 5.40
N LYS A 133 12.60 7.21 5.84
CA LYS A 133 13.72 6.30 6.05
C LYS A 133 13.43 5.01 5.29
N PHE A 134 14.33 4.68 4.38
CA PHE A 134 14.34 3.43 3.61
C PHE A 134 15.27 2.47 4.32
N GLN A 135 14.76 1.31 4.74
CA GLN A 135 15.49 0.29 5.49
C GLN A 135 15.65 -0.94 4.62
N PHE A 136 16.87 -1.22 4.21
CA PHE A 136 17.19 -2.30 3.28
C PHE A 136 17.37 -3.63 4.02
N GLN A 137 17.16 -4.73 3.31
CA GLN A 137 17.34 -6.08 3.86
C GLN A 137 18.77 -6.32 4.40
N SER A 138 19.78 -5.69 3.79
CA SER A 138 21.19 -5.69 4.17
C SER A 138 21.45 -5.02 5.53
N GLY A 139 20.49 -4.23 6.02
CA GLY A 139 20.59 -3.45 7.27
C GLY A 139 21.13 -2.05 7.07
N THR A 140 21.46 -1.67 5.84
CA THR A 140 21.75 -0.28 5.50
C THR A 140 20.47 0.54 5.50
N SER A 141 20.59 1.87 5.52
CA SER A 141 19.42 2.75 5.41
C SER A 141 19.74 4.01 4.63
N TYR A 142 18.71 4.56 3.98
CA TYR A 142 18.74 5.86 3.30
C TYR A 142 17.69 6.77 3.95
N ARG A 143 18.02 8.05 4.15
CA ARG A 143 17.10 9.03 4.74
C ARG A 143 16.95 10.24 3.81
N THR A 144 15.73 10.73 3.68
CA THR A 144 15.43 11.98 2.95
C THR A 144 14.23 12.68 3.58
N THR A 145 14.04 13.95 3.27
CA THR A 145 12.87 14.71 3.71
C THR A 145 12.06 15.21 2.53
N VAL A 146 10.74 15.22 2.68
CA VAL A 146 9.80 15.74 1.70
C VAL A 146 8.93 16.81 2.34
N ASN A 147 8.89 17.99 1.75
CA ASN A 147 8.03 19.09 2.20
C ASN A 147 6.68 19.01 1.50
N VAL A 148 5.62 18.71 2.24
CA VAL A 148 4.26 18.63 1.73
C VAL A 148 3.49 19.90 2.11
N PRO A 149 3.01 20.70 1.14
CA PRO A 149 2.26 21.92 1.41
C PRO A 149 1.01 21.69 2.27
N ALA A 150 0.51 22.74 2.92
CA ALA A 150 -0.81 22.71 3.57
C ALA A 150 -1.90 22.44 2.53
N PHE A 151 -2.85 21.55 2.86
CA PHE A 151 -3.92 21.10 1.96
C PHE A 151 -3.40 20.72 0.58
N GLY A 152 -2.24 20.06 0.54
CA GLY A 152 -1.55 19.75 -0.69
C GLY A 152 -1.03 18.32 -0.70
N ARG A 153 -0.33 18.00 -1.79
CA ARG A 153 0.38 16.74 -1.95
C ARG A 153 1.78 16.96 -2.49
N GLN A 154 2.58 15.92 -2.48
CA GLN A 154 3.82 15.79 -3.22
C GLN A 154 4.00 14.36 -3.76
N THR A 155 4.77 14.23 -4.83
CA THR A 155 5.30 12.95 -5.29
C THR A 155 6.80 12.93 -5.07
N LEU A 156 7.33 11.87 -4.47
CA LEU A 156 8.75 11.56 -4.51
C LEU A 156 8.96 10.40 -5.48
N ASP A 157 9.72 10.63 -6.54
CA ASP A 157 10.25 9.57 -7.40
C ASP A 157 11.50 8.99 -6.72
N VAL A 158 11.41 7.74 -6.26
CA VAL A 158 12.49 7.10 -5.49
C VAL A 158 13.73 6.89 -6.36
N GLY A 159 13.55 6.58 -7.65
CA GLY A 159 14.66 6.39 -8.59
C GLY A 159 15.44 7.67 -8.89
N SER A 160 14.87 8.84 -8.57
CA SER A 160 15.54 10.14 -8.70
C SER A 160 16.44 10.49 -7.50
N LEU A 161 16.39 9.72 -6.41
CA LEU A 161 17.18 9.97 -5.21
C LEU A 161 18.67 9.74 -5.48
N PRO A 162 19.55 10.67 -5.09
CA PRO A 162 20.98 10.54 -5.35
C PRO A 162 21.58 9.37 -4.56
N ASN A 163 22.31 8.50 -5.26
CA ASN A 163 22.98 7.32 -4.71
C ASN A 163 22.04 6.37 -3.95
N PHE A 164 20.77 6.30 -4.34
CA PHE A 164 19.84 5.35 -3.75
C PHE A 164 20.27 3.92 -4.10
N PRO A 165 20.41 3.01 -3.11
CA PRO A 165 20.71 1.61 -3.40
C PRO A 165 19.61 0.98 -4.24
N ALA A 166 19.98 0.50 -5.43
CA ALA A 166 19.14 -0.34 -6.26
C ALA A 166 19.45 -1.82 -5.98
N ASP A 167 18.64 -2.68 -6.57
CA ASP A 167 18.77 -4.14 -6.58
C ASP A 167 18.61 -4.83 -5.22
N GLU A 168 17.87 -4.20 -4.29
CA GLU A 168 17.63 -4.73 -2.96
C GLU A 168 16.23 -4.33 -2.44
N PRO A 169 15.47 -5.25 -1.80
CA PRO A 169 14.23 -4.90 -1.12
C PRO A 169 14.44 -3.97 0.08
N TYR A 170 13.53 -3.02 0.27
CA TYR A 170 13.49 -2.12 1.42
C TYR A 170 12.07 -1.91 1.95
N GLY A 171 11.97 -1.57 3.23
CA GLY A 171 10.78 -0.97 3.83
C GLY A 171 10.93 0.55 3.92
N ILE A 172 9.81 1.26 3.97
CA ILE A 172 9.77 2.72 4.04
C ILE A 172 9.03 3.12 5.32
N SER A 173 9.75 3.58 6.34
CA SER A 173 9.14 4.21 7.52
C SER A 173 9.11 5.73 7.34
N PHE A 174 8.08 6.39 7.88
CA PHE A 174 8.00 7.83 7.88
C PHE A 174 7.70 8.43 9.25
N GLN A 175 8.08 9.69 9.42
CA GLN A 175 7.73 10.53 10.56
C GLN A 175 7.33 11.93 10.07
N SER A 176 6.26 12.48 10.63
CA SER A 176 5.72 13.80 10.29
C SER A 176 5.24 14.53 11.53
N PRO A 177 5.39 15.87 11.62
CA PRO A 177 4.86 16.67 12.72
C PRO A 177 3.33 16.76 12.73
N THR A 178 2.68 16.48 11.59
CA THR A 178 1.21 16.43 11.46
C THR A 178 0.78 15.17 10.71
N PRO A 179 -0.47 14.68 10.89
CA PRO A 179 -0.94 13.50 10.18
C PRO A 179 -0.87 13.65 8.65
N VAL A 180 -0.22 12.71 7.97
CA VAL A 180 -0.14 12.63 6.51
C VAL A 180 -0.57 11.25 6.04
N ALA A 181 -1.10 11.17 4.82
CA ALA A 181 -1.36 9.89 4.15
C ALA A 181 -0.26 9.63 3.12
N ILE A 182 0.28 8.42 3.09
CA ILE A 182 1.34 8.02 2.15
C ILE A 182 0.91 6.75 1.41
N SER A 183 1.18 6.69 0.12
CA SER A 183 1.07 5.45 -0.65
C SER A 183 2.28 5.32 -1.55
N LEU A 184 2.73 4.09 -1.77
CA LEU A 184 3.73 3.74 -2.76
C LEU A 184 3.03 3.21 -4.00
N LEU A 185 3.40 3.72 -5.18
CA LEU A 185 3.10 3.11 -6.46
C LEU A 185 4.37 2.45 -6.97
N THR A 186 4.31 1.16 -7.27
CA THR A 186 5.42 0.38 -7.82
C THR A 186 5.00 -0.14 -9.18
N GLN A 187 5.80 0.16 -10.20
CA GLN A 187 5.69 -0.47 -11.51
C GLN A 187 6.65 -1.64 -11.55
N ALA A 188 6.15 -2.82 -11.91
CA ALA A 188 6.93 -4.04 -11.99
C ALA A 188 6.31 -4.98 -13.01
N ARG A 189 7.15 -5.68 -13.78
CA ARG A 189 6.72 -6.74 -14.70
C ARG A 189 5.62 -6.32 -15.69
N GLY A 190 5.61 -5.04 -16.08
CA GLY A 190 4.61 -4.50 -17.01
C GLY A 190 3.24 -4.22 -16.39
N ASP A 191 3.13 -4.20 -15.06
CA ASP A 191 1.95 -3.74 -14.33
C ASP A 191 2.33 -2.72 -13.24
N GLU A 192 1.33 -2.18 -12.53
CA GLU A 192 1.48 -1.20 -11.47
C GLU A 192 0.61 -1.62 -10.29
N PHE A 193 1.14 -1.57 -9.07
CA PHE A 193 0.35 -1.81 -7.88
C PHE A 193 0.64 -0.74 -6.84
N ALA A 194 -0.27 -0.61 -5.88
CA ALA A 194 -0.17 0.40 -4.84
C ALA A 194 -0.08 -0.26 -3.46
N ALA A 195 0.77 0.28 -2.59
CA ALA A 195 0.85 -0.10 -1.20
C ALA A 195 0.43 1.08 -0.31
N ALA A 196 -0.50 0.82 0.61
CA ALA A 196 -0.77 1.72 1.74
C ALA A 196 0.23 1.48 2.86
N TYR A 197 0.41 2.48 3.73
CA TYR A 197 1.17 2.30 4.96
C TYR A 197 0.34 1.65 6.07
N GLY A 198 1.01 0.89 6.94
CA GLY A 198 0.49 0.48 8.24
C GLY A 198 0.83 1.54 9.30
N ALA A 199 -0.18 2.09 9.98
CA ALA A 199 0.00 3.04 11.09
C ALA A 199 0.36 2.34 12.42
N ALA A 200 0.18 1.04 12.48
CA ALA A 200 0.46 0.19 13.63
C ALA A 200 1.07 -1.13 13.17
N ALA A 201 1.86 -1.74 14.03
CA ALA A 201 2.38 -3.09 13.89
C ALA A 201 1.59 -4.06 14.76
N HIS A 202 1.55 -5.32 14.35
CA HIS A 202 0.75 -6.37 14.97
C HIS A 202 1.52 -7.68 15.07
N THR A 203 1.17 -8.51 16.05
CA THR A 203 1.81 -9.83 16.26
C THR A 203 1.20 -10.94 15.42
N PHE A 204 0.09 -10.69 14.73
CA PHE A 204 -0.55 -11.67 13.87
C PHE A 204 -1.10 -11.01 12.59
N TRP A 205 -0.96 -11.67 11.46
CA TRP A 205 -1.44 -11.18 10.17
C TRP A 205 -2.05 -12.33 9.36
N GLY A 206 -3.10 -12.05 8.61
CA GLY A 206 -3.75 -13.01 7.72
C GLY A 206 -3.90 -12.49 6.30
N PHE A 207 -3.68 -13.37 5.33
CA PHE A 207 -3.90 -13.14 3.90
C PHE A 207 -4.83 -14.25 3.38
N GLY A 208 -5.95 -13.86 2.79
CA GLY A 208 -6.97 -14.80 2.31
C GLY A 208 -6.68 -15.42 0.95
N GLU A 209 -5.55 -15.07 0.34
CA GLU A 209 -5.18 -15.44 -1.02
C GLU A 209 -3.72 -15.89 -1.10
N GLY A 210 -3.45 -16.73 -2.08
CA GLY A 210 -2.17 -17.38 -2.33
C GLY A 210 -2.35 -18.47 -3.39
N PHE A 211 -1.53 -18.42 -4.43
CA PHE A 211 -1.66 -19.29 -5.59
C PHE A 211 -0.31 -19.71 -6.14
N ARG A 212 -0.15 -21.02 -6.35
CA ARG A 212 0.95 -21.58 -7.13
C ARG A 212 0.38 -22.35 -8.32
N PRO A 213 0.70 -22.00 -9.57
CA PRO A 213 0.29 -22.79 -10.72
C PRO A 213 1.04 -24.14 -10.75
N GLY A 214 0.56 -25.09 -11.56
CA GLY A 214 1.31 -26.34 -11.75
C GLY A 214 2.63 -26.07 -12.48
N LYS A 215 3.68 -26.87 -12.27
CA LYS A 215 5.04 -26.61 -12.80
C LYS A 215 5.12 -26.35 -14.30
N GLN A 216 4.34 -27.08 -15.11
CA GLN A 216 4.31 -26.85 -16.55
C GLN A 216 3.81 -25.43 -16.89
N GLN A 217 2.85 -24.92 -16.12
CA GLN A 217 2.36 -23.55 -16.25
C GLN A 217 3.39 -22.57 -15.70
N GLN A 218 3.97 -22.83 -14.53
CA GLN A 218 5.01 -21.97 -13.93
C GLN A 218 6.20 -21.72 -14.85
N ASN A 219 6.63 -22.74 -15.60
CA ASN A 219 7.76 -22.61 -16.53
C ASN A 219 7.46 -21.76 -17.77
N ASN A 220 6.18 -21.67 -18.16
CA ASN A 220 5.76 -20.98 -19.37
C ASN A 220 5.23 -19.58 -19.06
N ASN A 221 4.51 -19.45 -17.94
CA ASN A 221 3.91 -18.22 -17.42
C ASN A 221 4.08 -18.24 -15.89
N PRO A 222 5.19 -17.70 -15.38
CA PRO A 222 5.44 -17.71 -13.95
C PRO A 222 4.43 -16.84 -13.20
N VAL A 223 3.96 -17.36 -12.07
CA VAL A 223 3.40 -16.57 -10.98
C VAL A 223 4.53 -16.27 -10.00
N PHE A 224 4.59 -15.03 -9.53
CA PHE A 224 5.50 -14.61 -8.47
C PHE A 224 4.68 -14.10 -7.29
N GLU A 225 4.97 -14.61 -6.11
CA GLU A 225 4.34 -14.14 -4.89
C GLU A 225 5.41 -13.85 -3.84
N PHE A 226 5.35 -12.66 -3.26
CA PHE A 226 6.30 -12.24 -2.24
C PHE A 226 5.57 -11.90 -0.95
N LEU A 227 6.11 -12.39 0.16
CA LEU A 227 5.72 -11.96 1.50
C LEU A 227 6.83 -11.05 2.04
N ARG A 228 6.49 -9.80 2.31
CA ARG A 228 7.42 -8.81 2.87
C ARG A 228 7.02 -8.49 4.29
N LEU A 229 7.95 -8.70 5.22
CA LEU A 229 7.76 -8.47 6.64
C LEU A 229 8.69 -7.35 7.09
N PHE A 230 8.15 -6.34 7.75
CA PHE A 230 8.91 -5.27 8.35
C PHE A 230 8.82 -5.31 9.87
N ASN A 231 9.97 -5.30 10.53
CA ASN A 231 10.05 -5.22 11.99
C ASN A 231 10.41 -3.79 12.42
N PRO A 232 9.45 -3.02 12.97
CA PRO A 232 9.70 -1.64 13.42
C PRO A 232 10.39 -1.56 14.79
N THR A 233 10.65 -2.68 15.45
CA THR A 233 11.29 -2.71 16.77
C THR A 233 12.80 -2.89 16.65
N ASP A 234 13.53 -2.66 17.73
CA ASP A 234 14.97 -2.95 17.80
C ASP A 234 15.28 -4.43 18.13
N GLU A 235 14.25 -5.21 18.47
CA GLU A 235 14.39 -6.62 18.85
C GLU A 235 14.27 -7.53 17.63
N THR A 236 15.11 -8.57 17.57
CA THR A 236 14.94 -9.63 16.55
C THR A 236 13.65 -10.42 16.82
N ALA A 237 12.77 -10.47 15.82
CA ALA A 237 11.54 -11.24 15.85
C ALA A 237 11.78 -12.69 15.43
N THR A 238 11.15 -13.65 16.11
CA THR A 238 10.88 -14.97 15.53
C THR A 238 9.50 -14.94 14.89
N VAL A 239 9.44 -15.20 13.59
CA VAL A 239 8.18 -15.26 12.83
C VAL A 239 7.84 -16.70 12.46
N GLU A 240 6.59 -17.10 12.68
CA GLU A 240 6.00 -18.35 12.23
C GLU A 240 5.05 -18.03 11.07
N ILE A 241 5.38 -18.52 9.88
CA ILE A 241 4.61 -18.33 8.66
C ILE A 241 3.95 -19.67 8.32
N ALA A 242 2.62 -19.69 8.23
CA ALA A 242 1.86 -20.88 7.89
C ALA A 242 1.08 -20.66 6.59
N LEU A 243 1.26 -21.58 5.64
CA LEU A 243 0.48 -21.67 4.41
C LEU A 243 -0.59 -22.72 4.61
N VAL A 244 -1.87 -22.32 4.65
CA VAL A 244 -3.00 -23.23 4.90
C VAL A 244 -3.70 -23.52 3.58
N TYR A 245 -3.72 -24.79 3.18
CA TYR A 245 -4.23 -25.25 1.89
C TYR A 245 -5.72 -25.61 1.95
N THR A 246 -6.34 -25.73 0.77
CA THR A 246 -7.76 -26.07 0.63
C THR A 246 -8.13 -27.47 1.14
N ASP A 247 -7.16 -28.38 1.30
CA ASP A 247 -7.37 -29.71 1.86
C ASP A 247 -7.29 -29.74 3.40
N GLY A 248 -7.09 -28.57 4.03
CA GLY A 248 -6.98 -28.41 5.48
C GLY A 248 -5.59 -28.69 6.05
N THR A 249 -4.64 -29.14 5.24
CA THR A 249 -3.24 -29.28 5.66
C THR A 249 -2.51 -27.94 5.62
N SER A 250 -1.32 -27.88 6.20
CA SER A 250 -0.51 -26.65 6.20
C SER A 250 0.98 -26.91 6.15
N ASP A 251 1.72 -26.01 5.53
CA ASP A 251 3.17 -25.90 5.68
C ASP A 251 3.47 -24.79 6.69
N VAL A 252 4.37 -25.05 7.63
CA VAL A 252 4.74 -24.08 8.67
C VAL A 252 6.24 -23.92 8.71
N VAL A 253 6.70 -22.69 8.51
CA VAL A 253 8.12 -22.35 8.53
C VAL A 253 8.38 -21.27 9.57
N ARG A 254 9.52 -21.37 10.25
CA ARG A 254 9.99 -20.33 11.18
C ARG A 254 11.18 -19.60 10.58
N ARG A 255 11.20 -18.27 10.76
CA ARG A 255 12.27 -17.39 10.29
C ARG A 255 12.63 -16.38 11.37
N SER A 256 13.84 -15.85 11.29
CA SER A 256 14.31 -14.73 12.09
C SER A 256 14.15 -13.45 11.27
N LEU A 257 13.66 -12.38 11.90
CA LEU A 257 13.51 -11.06 11.29
C LEU A 257 14.13 -10.02 12.21
N GLU A 258 15.30 -9.50 11.81
CA GLU A 258 16.05 -8.53 12.60
C GLU A 258 15.28 -7.21 12.78
N GLY A 259 15.59 -6.50 13.88
CA GLY A 259 14.97 -5.22 14.18
C GLY A 259 15.31 -4.13 13.16
N ASN A 260 14.36 -3.22 12.91
CA ASN A 260 14.45 -2.14 11.91
C ASN A 260 14.78 -2.61 10.49
N ARG A 261 14.35 -3.81 10.11
CA ARG A 261 14.59 -4.37 8.77
C ARG A 261 13.33 -4.84 8.10
N VAL A 262 13.38 -4.80 6.77
CA VAL A 262 12.50 -5.60 5.93
C VAL A 262 13.13 -6.96 5.66
N ARG A 263 12.30 -7.99 5.49
CA ARG A 263 12.68 -9.25 4.88
C ARG A 263 11.64 -9.63 3.84
N GLU A 264 12.10 -9.92 2.64
CA GLU A 264 11.31 -10.54 1.59
C GLU A 264 11.47 -12.06 1.63
N PHE A 265 10.37 -12.75 1.31
CA PHE A 265 10.35 -14.18 1.03
C PHE A 265 9.61 -14.41 -0.28
N ASN A 266 10.24 -15.11 -1.22
CA ASN A 266 9.53 -15.69 -2.34
C ASN A 266 8.68 -16.87 -1.82
N ILE A 267 7.36 -16.72 -1.85
CA ILE A 267 6.44 -17.68 -1.24
C ILE A 267 6.58 -19.06 -1.90
N ILE A 268 6.68 -19.09 -3.23
CA ILE A 268 6.71 -20.33 -4.00
C ILE A 268 8.03 -21.09 -3.79
N ASP A 269 9.15 -20.38 -3.79
CA ASP A 269 10.47 -20.99 -3.76
C ASP A 269 11.01 -21.21 -2.34
N GLU A 270 10.60 -20.40 -1.36
CA GLU A 270 11.18 -20.43 0.00
C GLU A 270 10.24 -20.94 1.09
N LEU A 271 8.91 -20.88 0.88
CA LEU A 271 7.93 -21.17 1.93
C LEU A 271 7.11 -22.43 1.68
N ILE A 272 6.85 -22.79 0.42
CA ILE A 272 6.17 -24.05 0.07
C ILE A 272 7.18 -25.20 0.17
N LEU A 273 6.83 -26.24 0.93
CA LEU A 273 7.73 -27.36 1.14
C LEU A 273 7.77 -28.30 -0.08
N PRO A 274 8.93 -28.90 -0.42
CA PRO A 274 9.07 -29.77 -1.59
C PRO A 274 8.10 -30.96 -1.64
N GLU A 275 7.65 -31.46 -0.48
CA GLU A 275 6.73 -32.59 -0.36
C GLU A 275 5.35 -32.32 -0.98
N ARG A 276 5.00 -31.05 -1.22
CA ARG A 276 3.77 -30.66 -1.93
C ARG A 276 3.79 -30.99 -3.42
N GLY A 277 4.95 -31.40 -3.94
CA GLY A 277 5.14 -31.72 -5.35
C GLY A 277 4.94 -30.51 -6.25
N ASP A 278 4.71 -30.79 -7.55
CA ASP A 278 4.69 -29.79 -8.63
C ASP A 278 3.27 -29.37 -9.07
N GLY A 279 2.26 -29.74 -8.28
CA GLY A 279 0.85 -29.50 -8.58
C GLY A 279 0.42 -28.05 -8.33
N ARG A 280 -0.74 -27.71 -8.88
CA ARG A 280 -1.44 -26.43 -8.60
C ARG A 280 -1.88 -26.39 -7.14
N LEU A 281 -1.59 -25.30 -6.43
CA LEU A 281 -1.96 -25.08 -5.03
C LEU A 281 -2.71 -23.76 -4.87
N PHE A 282 -3.69 -23.76 -3.97
CA PHE A 282 -4.35 -22.57 -3.45
C PHE A 282 -4.20 -22.59 -1.93
N PHE A 283 -3.85 -21.45 -1.36
CA PHE A 283 -3.59 -21.34 0.07
C PHE A 283 -3.95 -19.97 0.61
N SER A 284 -4.08 -19.90 1.92
CA SER A 284 -4.05 -18.66 2.69
C SER A 284 -2.74 -18.59 3.47
N ILE A 285 -2.34 -17.39 3.88
CA ILE A 285 -1.10 -17.18 4.64
C ILE A 285 -1.47 -16.60 6.00
N THR A 286 -0.86 -17.13 7.05
CA THR A 286 -0.87 -16.48 8.37
C THR A 286 0.56 -16.28 8.86
N VAL A 287 0.80 -15.14 9.50
CA VAL A 287 2.12 -14.76 10.02
C VAL A 287 1.98 -14.39 11.49
N LYS A 288 2.55 -15.19 12.39
CA LYS A 288 2.68 -14.87 13.81
C LYS A 288 4.09 -14.39 14.11
N SER A 289 4.23 -13.43 15.02
CA SER A 289 5.52 -12.87 15.39
C SER A 289 5.65 -12.70 16.90
N SER A 290 6.86 -12.91 17.42
CA SER A 290 7.18 -12.70 18.84
C SER A 290 7.15 -11.24 19.27
N VAL A 291 7.34 -10.32 18.31
CA VAL A 291 7.17 -8.85 18.47
C VAL A 291 6.25 -8.32 17.37
N PRO A 292 5.59 -7.16 17.55
CA PRO A 292 4.73 -6.62 16.50
C PRO A 292 5.52 -6.25 15.23
N ILE A 293 5.00 -6.67 14.08
CA ILE A 293 5.56 -6.41 12.74
C ILE A 293 4.48 -5.85 11.80
N VAL A 294 4.86 -5.41 10.60
CA VAL A 294 3.92 -5.11 9.51
C VAL A 294 4.16 -6.08 8.37
N ALA A 295 3.09 -6.69 7.86
CA ALA A 295 3.16 -7.70 6.81
C ALA A 295 2.44 -7.23 5.54
N TYR A 296 3.07 -7.46 4.40
CA TYR A 296 2.59 -7.14 3.07
C TYR A 296 2.78 -8.34 2.15
N MET A 297 1.85 -8.55 1.23
CA MET A 297 1.94 -9.56 0.18
C MET A 297 1.78 -8.89 -1.19
N SER A 298 2.65 -9.26 -2.13
CA SER A 298 2.46 -8.97 -3.56
C SER A 298 2.30 -10.25 -4.36
N HIS A 299 1.55 -10.15 -5.45
CA HIS A 299 1.28 -11.22 -6.40
C HIS A 299 1.42 -10.67 -7.81
N PHE A 300 2.05 -11.45 -8.69
CA PHE A 300 2.20 -11.17 -10.10
C PHE A 300 1.84 -12.41 -10.91
N ASP A 301 0.91 -12.27 -11.85
CA ASP A 301 0.54 -13.32 -12.79
C ASP A 301 0.88 -12.87 -14.21
N SER A 302 1.81 -13.58 -14.86
CA SER A 302 2.17 -13.33 -16.25
C SER A 302 1.24 -13.98 -17.27
N PHE A 303 0.47 -15.00 -16.88
CA PHE A 303 -0.54 -15.66 -17.73
C PHE A 303 -1.83 -14.84 -17.82
N PHE A 304 -2.24 -14.23 -16.71
CA PHE A 304 -3.35 -13.30 -16.65
C PHE A 304 -2.81 -11.92 -16.26
N PRO A 305 -2.37 -11.10 -17.24
CA PRO A 305 -1.60 -9.89 -16.96
C PRO A 305 -2.28 -9.05 -15.90
N GLY A 306 -1.64 -9.01 -14.74
CA GLY A 306 -2.21 -8.47 -13.52
C GLY A 306 -1.30 -8.74 -12.33
N GLY A 307 -1.26 -7.77 -11.43
CA GLY A 307 -0.65 -7.91 -10.13
C GLY A 307 -1.46 -7.18 -9.08
N PHE A 308 -1.22 -7.53 -7.83
CA PHE A 308 -1.72 -6.74 -6.72
C PHE A 308 -0.74 -6.78 -5.56
N GLY A 309 -0.93 -5.82 -4.68
CA GLY A 309 -0.18 -5.68 -3.46
C GLY A 309 -1.10 -5.26 -2.34
N THR A 310 -0.98 -5.88 -1.17
CA THR A 310 -1.83 -5.53 -0.03
C THR A 310 -1.14 -5.75 1.30
N LEU A 311 -1.46 -4.90 2.27
CA LEU A 311 -1.25 -5.24 3.67
C LEU A 311 -2.12 -6.45 4.03
N GLY A 312 -1.62 -7.29 4.93
CA GLY A 312 -2.45 -8.34 5.50
C GLY A 312 -3.58 -7.77 6.35
N THR A 313 -4.55 -8.60 6.70
CA THR A 313 -5.48 -8.26 7.78
C THR A 313 -4.71 -8.30 9.09
N PRO A 314 -4.56 -7.16 9.80
CA PRO A 314 -3.88 -7.15 11.08
C PRO A 314 -4.74 -7.83 12.14
N LEU A 315 -4.11 -8.70 12.93
CA LEU A 315 -4.72 -9.47 14.00
C LEU A 315 -3.79 -9.42 15.24
N GLY A 316 -4.33 -9.72 16.42
CA GLY A 316 -3.53 -9.71 17.65
C GLY A 316 -3.25 -8.30 18.20
N LEU A 317 -2.19 -8.16 18.99
CA LEU A 317 -1.94 -6.95 19.79
C LEU A 317 -1.32 -5.84 18.92
N PRO A 318 -1.98 -4.67 18.79
CA PRO A 318 -1.41 -3.53 18.08
C PRO A 318 -0.37 -2.80 18.95
N ILE A 319 0.70 -2.32 18.30
CA ILE A 319 1.50 -1.20 18.82
C ILE A 319 1.59 -0.09 17.77
N PRO A 320 1.59 1.19 18.16
CA PRO A 320 1.93 2.26 17.25
C PRO A 320 3.33 2.07 16.66
N ILE A 321 3.53 2.47 15.40
CA ILE A 321 4.88 2.51 14.82
C ILE A 321 5.69 3.59 15.57
N PRO A 322 6.83 3.23 16.22
CA PRO A 322 7.65 4.20 16.92
C PRO A 322 8.21 5.24 15.94
N ALA A 323 8.45 6.45 16.44
CA ALA A 323 9.25 7.40 15.70
C ALA A 323 10.66 6.84 15.56
N SER A 324 11.18 6.75 14.34
CA SER A 324 12.55 6.31 14.12
C SER A 324 13.52 7.40 14.59
N GLU A 325 14.38 7.10 15.56
CA GLU A 325 15.55 7.94 15.88
C GLU A 325 16.57 7.95 14.71
#